data_AF-A0A9P3UPK6-F1
#
_entry.id   AF-A0A9P3UPK6-F1
#
_cell.length_a   1.000
_cell.length_b   1.000
_cell.length_c   1.000
_cell.angle_alpha   90.00
_cell.angle_beta   90.00
_cell.angle_gamma   90.00
#
_symmetry.space_group_name_H-M   'P 1'
#
loop_
_entity.id
_entity.type
_entity.pdbx_description
1 polymer ?
#
loop_
_entity_poly.entity_id
_entity_poly.type
_entity_poly.pdbx_seq_one_letter_code
_entity_poly.pdbx_strand_id
1 'polypeptide(L)'
;MSYIREIAFAGLITTRRRKAAVTALCLMAVVEFYLLATLQIKIPLRGSNQPVIWWHDSLLTIRHTIFIILPLLVHYLPPLRIPFLSRPGPASPVDTAALLVRTHQTMTHLLPVLHLAKYTHAATMRVPELRGRASAWWEEEARVGAWIRGDGAENDEEGSSGTTVRGVARGLGVSFDDGGEGKEEGKLRTNAKIMTKVLINDGLKPSEHWHRH
;
A
#
# COMPACT_ATOMS: atom_id res chain seq x y z
N MET A 1 -10.75 9.03 11.78
CA MET A 1 -9.79 9.37 10.70
C MET A 1 -8.36 9.63 11.20
N SER A 2 -8.11 10.15 12.41
CA SER A 2 -6.72 10.44 12.90
C SER A 2 -5.80 9.22 12.91
N TYR A 3 -6.29 8.07 13.40
CA TYR A 3 -5.51 6.83 13.52
C TYR A 3 -4.90 6.33 12.21
N ILE A 4 -5.58 6.47 11.08
CA ILE A 4 -5.08 5.98 9.79
C ILE A 4 -3.83 6.77 9.39
N ARG A 5 -3.87 8.09 9.59
CA ARG A 5 -2.77 9.00 9.27
C ARG A 5 -1.56 8.76 10.19
N GLU A 6 -1.83 8.49 11.47
CA GLU A 6 -0.81 8.21 12.48
C GLU A 6 -0.16 6.83 12.30
N ILE A 7 -0.95 5.79 11.97
CA ILE A 7 -0.43 4.45 11.62
C ILE A 7 0.43 4.55 10.35
N ALA A 8 0.00 5.32 9.35
CA ALA A 8 0.79 5.56 8.14
C ALA A 8 2.12 6.25 8.46
N PHE A 9 2.11 7.26 9.33
CA PHE A 9 3.32 8.00 9.72
C PHE A 9 4.30 7.14 10.55
N ALA A 10 3.80 6.44 11.57
CA ALA A 10 4.60 5.53 12.39
C ALA A 10 5.14 4.35 11.58
N GLY A 11 4.34 3.81 10.65
CA GLY A 11 4.76 2.81 9.69
C GLY A 11 5.82 3.35 8.71
N LEU A 12 5.71 4.60 8.27
CA LEU A 12 6.71 5.24 7.41
C LEU A 12 8.07 5.35 8.11
N ILE A 13 8.09 5.79 9.37
CA ILE A 13 9.32 5.99 10.16
C ILE A 13 9.98 4.65 10.54
N THR A 14 9.20 3.61 10.83
CA THR A 14 9.73 2.33 11.33
C THR A 14 9.96 1.29 10.21
N THR A 15 10.58 1.68 9.09
CA THR A 15 10.77 0.84 7.87
C THR A 15 11.27 -0.58 8.15
N ARG A 16 12.24 -0.76 9.08
CA ARG A 16 12.82 -2.08 9.39
C ARG A 16 11.96 -2.94 10.34
N ARG A 17 11.06 -2.32 11.11
CA ARG A 17 10.23 -2.98 12.14
C ARG A 17 8.74 -2.70 11.98
N ARG A 18 8.30 -2.37 10.76
CA ARG A 18 6.91 -1.98 10.44
C ARG A 18 5.88 -2.94 11.03
N LYS A 19 6.08 -4.25 10.88
CA LYS A 19 5.13 -5.26 11.36
C LYS A 19 4.92 -5.18 12.88
N ALA A 20 6.01 -5.08 13.65
CA ALA A 20 5.93 -5.01 15.11
C ALA A 20 5.29 -3.69 15.58
N ALA A 21 5.65 -2.57 14.94
CA ALA A 21 5.07 -1.27 15.25
C ALA A 21 3.56 -1.24 14.96
N VAL A 22 3.15 -1.76 13.80
CA VAL A 22 1.72 -1.84 13.41
C VAL A 22 0.95 -2.77 14.33
N THR A 23 1.49 -3.94 14.70
CA THR A 23 0.82 -4.85 15.63
C THR A 23 0.68 -4.24 17.03
N ALA A 24 1.70 -3.51 17.50
CA ALA A 24 1.65 -2.84 18.79
C ALA A 24 0.60 -1.72 18.79
N LEU A 25 0.53 -0.92 17.73
CA LEU A 25 -0.51 0.10 17.56
C LEU A 25 -1.91 -0.50 17.50
N CYS A 26 -2.08 -1.62 16.79
CA CYS A 26 -3.36 -2.30 16.67
C CYS A 26 -3.83 -2.86 18.02
N LEU A 27 -2.93 -3.54 18.77
CA LEU A 27 -3.22 -4.02 20.11
C LEU A 27 -3.56 -2.85 21.07
N MET A 28 -2.83 -1.75 20.99
CA MET A 28 -3.11 -0.56 21.80
C MET A 28 -4.52 -0.01 21.51
N ALA A 29 -4.91 0.09 20.23
CA ALA A 29 -6.23 0.56 19.85
C ALA A 29 -7.35 -0.36 20.39
N VAL A 30 -7.16 -1.68 20.34
CA VAL A 30 -8.12 -2.65 20.91
C VAL A 30 -8.23 -2.50 22.42
N VAL A 31 -7.10 -2.35 23.14
CA VAL A 31 -7.08 -2.15 24.60
C VAL A 31 -7.76 -0.84 24.97
N GLU A 32 -7.50 0.25 24.24
CA GLU A 32 -8.14 1.56 24.46
C GLU A 32 -9.66 1.47 24.27
N PHE A 33 -10.10 0.82 23.20
CA PHE A 33 -11.53 0.58 22.95
C PHE A 33 -12.19 -0.23 24.07
N TYR A 34 -11.51 -1.29 24.55
CA TYR A 34 -12.00 -2.11 25.66
C TYR A 34 -12.12 -1.31 26.97
N LEU A 35 -11.14 -0.46 27.29
CA LEU A 35 -11.20 0.40 28.47
C LEU A 35 -12.34 1.41 28.39
N LEU A 36 -12.54 2.03 27.22
CA LEU A 36 -13.66 2.93 26.99
C LEU A 36 -15.02 2.23 27.16
N ALA A 37 -15.13 0.98 26.69
CA ALA A 37 -16.36 0.21 26.80
C ALA A 37 -16.67 -0.27 28.23
N THR A 38 -15.65 -0.45 29.07
CA THR A 38 -15.80 -1.01 30.44
C THR A 38 -15.79 0.04 31.54
N LEU A 39 -15.40 1.29 31.24
CA LEU A 39 -15.37 2.38 32.20
C LEU A 39 -16.78 2.76 32.65
N GLN A 40 -17.07 2.50 33.93
CA GLN A 40 -18.31 2.95 34.57
C GLN A 40 -18.26 4.46 34.83
N ILE A 41 -19.11 5.21 34.14
CA ILE A 41 -19.25 6.66 34.33
C ILE A 41 -19.97 6.91 35.65
N LYS A 42 -19.22 7.22 36.70
CA LYS A 42 -19.80 7.72 37.95
C LYS A 42 -20.08 9.21 37.80
N ILE A 43 -21.36 9.56 37.68
CA ILE A 43 -21.81 10.96 37.67
C ILE A 43 -21.89 11.41 39.14
N PRO A 44 -21.04 12.35 39.59
CA PRO A 44 -21.12 12.83 40.97
C PRO A 44 -22.44 13.58 41.19
N LEU A 45 -23.04 13.39 42.36
CA LEU A 45 -24.24 14.15 42.73
C LEU A 45 -23.90 15.64 42.90
N ARG A 46 -24.85 16.49 42.48
CA ARG A 46 -24.74 17.95 42.51
C ARG A 46 -24.48 18.41 43.94
N GLY A 47 -23.33 19.06 44.20
CA GLY A 47 -22.91 19.54 45.52
C GLY A 47 -21.79 18.74 46.20
N SER A 48 -21.31 17.66 45.58
CA SER A 48 -20.10 16.96 46.00
C SER A 48 -18.85 17.78 45.67
N ASN A 49 -17.97 18.03 46.65
CA ASN A 49 -16.64 18.64 46.46
C ASN A 49 -15.59 17.67 45.88
N GLN A 50 -16.01 16.52 45.33
CA GLN A 50 -15.09 15.59 44.72
C GLN A 50 -14.63 16.12 43.34
N PRO A 51 -13.32 16.07 43.04
CA PRO A 51 -12.81 16.51 41.75
C PRO A 51 -13.38 15.61 40.63
N VAL A 52 -14.00 16.23 39.63
CA VAL A 52 -14.50 15.53 38.44
C VAL A 52 -13.30 15.17 37.57
N ILE A 53 -13.02 13.87 37.42
CA ILE A 53 -11.99 13.39 36.52
C ILE A 53 -12.59 13.25 35.13
N TRP A 54 -12.07 14.04 34.18
CA TRP A 54 -12.47 14.01 32.78
C TRP A 54 -11.72 12.85 32.10
N TRP A 55 -12.31 11.65 32.18
CA TRP A 55 -11.72 10.42 31.61
C TRP A 55 -11.38 10.55 30.13
N HIS A 56 -12.20 11.27 29.37
CA HIS A 56 -11.94 11.57 27.97
C HIS A 56 -10.57 12.25 27.76
N ASP A 57 -10.27 13.29 28.53
CA ASP A 57 -9.03 14.05 28.39
C ASP A 57 -7.81 13.26 28.89
N SER A 58 -8.02 12.45 29.93
CA SER A 58 -6.98 11.54 30.43
C SER A 58 -6.60 10.49 29.39
N LEU A 59 -7.59 9.88 28.73
CA LEU A 59 -7.36 8.89 27.66
C LEU A 59 -6.70 9.54 26.43
N LEU A 60 -7.15 10.72 26.04
CA LEU A 60 -6.52 11.47 24.96
C LEU A 60 -5.04 11.77 25.27
N THR A 61 -4.73 12.16 26.51
CA THR A 61 -3.35 12.42 26.94
C THR A 61 -2.50 11.16 26.93
N ILE A 62 -3.03 10.03 27.42
CA ILE A 62 -2.35 8.72 27.38
C ILE A 62 -2.07 8.32 25.93
N ARG A 63 -3.03 8.51 25.01
CA ARG A 63 -2.82 8.21 23.59
C ARG A 63 -1.63 9.00 23.02
N HIS A 64 -1.61 10.31 23.19
CA HIS A 64 -0.54 11.15 22.65
C HIS A 64 0.83 10.81 23.25
N THR A 65 0.89 10.56 24.55
CA THR A 65 2.14 10.16 25.22
C THR A 65 2.66 8.81 24.70
N ILE A 66 1.79 7.82 24.52
CA ILE A 66 2.19 6.54 23.91
C ILE A 66 2.68 6.76 22.48
N PHE A 67 2.00 7.57 21.68
CA PHE A 67 2.43 7.85 20.30
C PHE A 67 3.82 8.48 20.21
N ILE A 68 4.18 9.34 21.16
CA ILE A 68 5.51 9.97 21.22
C ILE A 68 6.56 8.95 21.69
N ILE A 69 6.22 8.11 22.67
CA ILE A 69 7.14 7.13 23.27
C ILE A 69 7.36 5.91 22.35
N LEU A 70 6.35 5.51 21.57
CA LEU A 70 6.36 4.32 20.72
C LEU A 70 7.52 4.28 19.70
N PRO A 71 7.80 5.31 18.88
CA PRO A 71 8.96 5.28 17.97
C PRO A 71 10.28 5.18 18.73
N LEU A 72 10.38 5.79 19.91
CA LEU A 72 11.55 5.72 20.78
C LEU A 72 11.76 4.29 21.30
N LEU A 73 10.70 3.66 21.83
CA LEU A 73 10.71 2.26 22.25
C LEU A 73 11.08 1.34 21.10
N VAL A 74 10.48 1.51 19.91
CA VAL A 74 10.77 0.66 18.74
C VAL A 74 12.23 0.81 18.29
N HIS A 75 12.83 1.99 18.44
CA HIS A 75 14.22 2.24 18.11
C HIS A 75 15.20 1.62 19.12
N TYR A 76 14.95 1.83 20.42
CA TYR A 76 15.86 1.38 21.48
C TYR A 76 15.67 -0.07 21.92
N LEU A 77 14.49 -0.68 21.71
CA LEU A 77 14.31 -2.07 22.09
C LEU A 77 15.23 -2.97 21.26
N PRO A 78 15.95 -3.91 21.87
CA PRO A 78 16.60 -4.99 21.13
C PRO A 78 15.52 -5.75 20.33
N PRO A 79 15.88 -6.37 19.18
CA PRO A 79 14.92 -7.11 18.38
C PRO A 79 14.36 -8.27 19.21
N LEU A 80 13.17 -8.06 19.78
CA LEU A 80 12.43 -9.09 20.49
C LEU A 80 12.11 -10.19 19.48
N ARG A 81 12.83 -11.30 19.59
CA ARG A 81 12.56 -12.52 18.83
C ARG A 81 11.35 -13.19 19.44
N ILE A 82 10.17 -12.73 19.06
CA ILE A 82 8.92 -13.33 19.51
C ILE A 82 8.73 -14.61 18.68
N PRO A 83 8.84 -15.82 19.27
CA PRO A 83 8.95 -17.07 18.52
C PRO A 83 7.69 -17.41 17.70
N PHE A 84 6.52 -16.91 18.10
CA PHE A 84 5.25 -17.16 17.43
C PHE A 84 4.91 -16.13 16.32
N LEU A 85 5.51 -14.94 16.34
CA LEU A 85 5.34 -13.91 15.29
C LEU A 85 6.49 -13.90 14.28
N SER A 86 7.64 -14.46 14.67
CA SER A 86 8.80 -14.63 13.81
C SER A 86 8.58 -15.82 12.90
N ARG A 87 7.77 -15.64 11.84
CA ARG A 87 7.77 -16.58 10.72
C ARG A 87 9.23 -16.75 10.28
N PRO A 88 9.76 -17.98 10.13
CA PRO A 88 11.07 -18.21 9.54
C PRO A 88 10.98 -17.88 8.06
N GLY A 89 10.95 -16.58 7.73
CA GLY A 89 11.31 -16.11 6.41
C GLY A 89 12.83 -16.27 6.29
N PRO A 90 13.36 -16.58 5.10
CA PRO A 90 14.79 -16.66 4.90
C PRO A 90 15.41 -15.35 5.34
N ALA A 91 16.07 -15.38 6.49
CA ALA A 91 16.81 -14.27 7.05
C ALA A 91 18.16 -14.17 6.33
N SER A 92 18.16 -14.17 5.00
CA SER A 92 19.32 -13.61 4.33
C SER A 92 19.31 -12.12 4.67
N PRO A 93 20.38 -11.59 5.28
CA PRO A 93 20.53 -10.15 5.34
C PRO A 93 20.42 -9.67 3.90
N VAL A 94 19.37 -8.90 3.60
CA VAL A 94 19.26 -8.23 2.31
C VAL A 94 20.50 -7.36 2.24
N ASP A 95 21.47 -7.81 1.44
CA ASP A 95 22.74 -7.12 1.30
C ASP A 95 22.44 -5.80 0.60
N THR A 96 22.36 -4.74 1.40
CA THR A 96 22.06 -3.39 0.94
C THR A 96 23.12 -2.92 -0.05
N ALA A 97 24.35 -3.42 0.07
CA ALA A 97 25.40 -3.14 -0.90
C ALA A 97 25.10 -3.82 -2.24
N ALA A 98 24.69 -5.09 -2.23
CA ALA A 98 24.28 -5.80 -3.44
C ALA A 98 23.06 -5.15 -4.13
N LEU A 99 22.07 -4.67 -3.35
CA LEU A 99 20.96 -3.91 -3.91
C LEU A 99 21.40 -2.60 -4.54
N LEU A 100 22.31 -1.86 -3.90
CA LEU A 100 22.83 -0.61 -4.43
C LEU A 100 23.63 -0.82 -5.72
N VAL A 101 24.45 -1.86 -5.78
CA VAL A 101 25.16 -2.24 -7.00
C VAL A 101 24.18 -2.58 -8.11
N ARG A 102 23.12 -3.35 -7.80
CA ARG A 102 22.11 -3.72 -8.80
C ARG A 102 21.32 -2.51 -9.29
N THR A 103 20.91 -1.60 -8.41
CA THR A 103 20.21 -0.37 -8.82
C THR A 103 21.11 0.52 -9.66
N HIS A 104 22.38 0.65 -9.28
CA HIS A 104 23.37 1.39 -10.06
C HIS A 104 23.54 0.79 -11.46
N GLN A 105 23.71 -0.53 -11.57
CA GLN A 105 23.79 -1.22 -12.86
C GLN A 105 22.53 -1.01 -13.71
N THR A 106 21.34 -1.12 -13.12
CA THR A 106 20.10 -0.86 -13.87
C THR A 106 20.03 0.60 -14.35
N MET A 107 20.47 1.56 -13.54
CA MET A 107 20.49 2.97 -13.92
C MET A 107 21.49 3.23 -15.06
N THR A 108 22.68 2.63 -15.02
CA THR A 108 23.68 2.78 -16.09
C THR A 108 23.20 2.18 -17.41
N HIS A 109 22.42 1.10 -17.39
CA HIS A 109 21.84 0.53 -18.61
C HIS A 109 20.64 1.30 -19.14
N LEU A 110 19.86 1.96 -18.27
CA LEU A 110 18.70 2.74 -18.70
C LEU A 110 19.07 4.07 -19.34
N LEU A 111 20.23 4.65 -19.01
CA LEU A 111 20.64 5.94 -19.53
C LEU A 111 20.84 5.94 -21.06
N PRO A 112 21.54 4.97 -21.68
CA PRO A 112 21.59 4.85 -23.15
C PRO A 112 20.22 4.61 -23.80
N VAL A 113 19.36 3.80 -23.17
CA VAL A 113 18.01 3.52 -23.68
C VAL A 113 17.18 4.80 -23.72
N LEU A 114 17.27 5.64 -22.69
CA LEU A 114 16.61 6.94 -22.65
C LEU A 114 17.11 7.88 -23.76
N HIS A 115 18.43 7.92 -23.99
CA HIS A 115 18.99 8.70 -25.09
C HIS A 115 18.50 8.20 -26.45
N LEU A 116 18.50 6.89 -26.65
CA LEU A 116 17.99 6.29 -27.89
C LEU A 116 16.50 6.61 -28.07
N ALA A 117 15.69 6.51 -27.02
CA ALA A 117 14.27 6.89 -27.05
C ALA A 117 14.06 8.37 -27.43
N LYS A 118 14.92 9.28 -26.93
CA LYS A 118 14.88 10.69 -27.32
C LYS A 118 15.19 10.88 -28.81
N TYR A 119 16.20 10.19 -29.34
CA TYR A 119 16.57 10.30 -30.74
C TYR A 119 15.55 9.64 -31.67
N THR A 120 14.98 8.49 -31.29
CA THR A 120 13.90 7.86 -32.07
C THR A 120 12.66 8.74 -32.09
N HIS A 121 12.30 9.36 -30.97
CA HIS A 121 11.22 10.34 -30.92
C HIS A 121 11.50 11.56 -31.82
N ALA A 122 12.72 12.11 -31.77
CA ALA A 122 13.08 13.21 -32.67
C ALA A 122 13.05 12.80 -34.15
N ALA A 123 13.46 11.57 -34.47
CA ALA A 123 13.44 11.03 -35.82
C ALA A 123 12.02 10.78 -36.33
N THR A 124 11.13 10.20 -35.51
CA THR A 124 9.71 10.01 -35.86
C THR A 124 9.02 11.34 -36.10
N MET A 125 9.36 12.36 -35.32
CA MET A 125 8.83 13.71 -35.51
C MET A 125 9.34 14.40 -36.78
N ARG A 126 10.45 13.99 -37.41
CA ARG A 126 10.93 14.63 -38.66
C ARG A 126 10.17 14.16 -39.90
N VAL A 127 9.67 12.93 -39.91
CA VAL A 127 8.94 12.35 -41.04
C VAL A 127 7.44 12.61 -40.86
N PRO A 128 6.78 13.38 -41.75
CA PRO A 128 5.39 13.81 -41.54
C PRO A 128 4.41 12.63 -41.47
N GLU A 129 4.65 11.57 -42.25
CA GLU A 129 3.82 10.37 -42.23
C GLU A 129 3.91 9.62 -40.88
N LEU A 130 5.13 9.39 -40.37
CA LEU A 130 5.34 8.74 -39.07
C LEU A 130 4.81 9.59 -37.92
N ARG A 131 4.98 10.91 -38.00
CA ARG A 131 4.43 11.87 -37.04
C ARG A 131 2.90 11.73 -36.94
N GLY A 132 2.20 11.70 -38.07
CA GLY A 132 0.74 11.55 -38.10
C GLY A 132 0.26 10.22 -37.53
N ARG A 133 0.96 9.12 -37.81
CA ARG A 133 0.64 7.81 -37.22
C ARG A 133 0.90 7.78 -35.71
N ALA A 134 2.00 8.38 -35.26
CA ALA A 134 2.33 8.48 -33.85
C ALA A 134 1.30 9.32 -33.09
N SER A 135 0.91 10.49 -33.60
CA SER A 135 -0.12 11.32 -32.97
C SER A 135 -1.47 10.62 -32.91
N ALA A 136 -1.90 9.97 -34.01
CA ALA A 136 -3.14 9.20 -34.03
C ALA A 136 -3.14 8.05 -33.01
N TRP A 137 -2.01 7.35 -32.85
CA TRP A 137 -1.86 6.30 -31.85
C TRP A 137 -1.94 6.86 -30.42
N TRP A 138 -1.27 7.99 -30.13
CA TRP A 138 -1.33 8.61 -28.81
C TRP A 138 -2.71 9.19 -28.49
N GLU A 139 -3.43 9.73 -29.47
CA GLU A 139 -4.82 10.17 -29.31
C GLU A 139 -5.75 9.00 -29.00
N GLU A 140 -5.57 7.87 -29.69
CA GLU A 140 -6.31 6.64 -29.41
C GLU A 140 -6.02 6.11 -28.00
N GLU A 141 -4.74 6.05 -27.61
CA GLU A 141 -4.34 5.61 -26.28
C GLU A 141 -4.81 6.58 -25.18
N ALA A 142 -4.81 7.89 -25.45
CA ALA A 142 -5.36 8.89 -24.55
C ALA A 142 -6.88 8.74 -24.40
N ARG A 143 -7.59 8.44 -25.49
CA ARG A 143 -9.03 8.16 -25.49
C ARG A 143 -9.35 6.89 -24.71
N VAL A 144 -8.63 5.79 -24.96
CA VAL A 144 -8.76 4.53 -24.21
C VAL A 144 -8.42 4.75 -22.74
N GLY A 145 -7.36 5.50 -22.44
CA GLY A 145 -6.97 5.86 -21.08
C GLY A 145 -8.02 6.71 -20.35
N ALA A 146 -8.67 7.65 -21.05
CA ALA A 146 -9.78 8.44 -20.49
C ALA A 146 -11.02 7.56 -20.23
N TRP A 147 -11.32 6.62 -21.14
CA TRP A 147 -12.37 5.63 -20.94
C TRP A 147 -12.08 4.72 -19.73
N ILE A 148 -10.83 4.28 -19.59
CA ILE A 148 -10.36 3.48 -18.45
C ILE A 148 -10.44 4.27 -17.14
N ARG A 149 -10.08 5.56 -17.12
CA ARG A 149 -10.17 6.40 -15.93
C ARG A 149 -11.60 6.77 -15.54
N GLY A 150 -12.55 6.63 -16.45
CA GLY A 150 -13.94 7.02 -16.26
C GLY A 150 -14.20 8.51 -16.55
N ASP A 151 -13.20 9.24 -17.05
CA ASP A 151 -13.32 10.65 -17.45
C ASP A 151 -14.08 10.80 -18.78
N GLY A 152 -14.19 9.72 -19.56
CA GLY A 152 -14.94 9.70 -20.83
C GLY A 152 -16.45 9.48 -20.69
N ALA A 153 -16.98 9.34 -19.47
CA ALA A 153 -18.36 8.97 -19.19
C ALA A 153 -19.21 10.12 -18.62
N GLU A 154 -18.87 11.38 -18.95
CA GLU A 154 -19.60 12.54 -18.41
C GLU A 154 -20.92 12.84 -19.15
N ASN A 155 -21.20 12.18 -20.29
CA ASN A 155 -22.38 12.49 -21.12
C ASN A 155 -23.41 11.35 -21.29
N ASP A 156 -23.18 10.16 -20.72
CA ASP A 156 -24.19 9.10 -20.75
C ASP A 156 -24.97 9.12 -19.44
N GLU A 157 -25.90 10.09 -19.35
CA GLU A 157 -26.96 10.08 -18.35
C GLU A 157 -27.71 8.73 -18.42
N GLU A 158 -27.77 8.07 -17.26
CA GLU A 158 -28.87 7.18 -16.89
C GLU A 158 -28.99 5.85 -17.67
N GLY A 159 -28.06 4.91 -17.44
CA GLY A 159 -28.46 3.49 -17.53
C GLY A 159 -27.40 2.43 -17.78
N SER A 160 -26.19 2.76 -18.21
CA SER A 160 -25.20 1.75 -18.62
C SER A 160 -24.02 1.62 -17.63
N SER A 161 -24.30 1.11 -16.43
CA SER A 161 -23.29 0.87 -15.38
C SER A 161 -22.36 -0.34 -15.64
N GLY A 162 -22.26 -0.80 -16.90
CA GLY A 162 -21.74 -2.13 -17.23
C GLY A 162 -20.29 -2.22 -17.69
N THR A 163 -19.67 -1.13 -18.20
CA THR A 163 -18.40 -1.25 -18.94
C THR A 163 -17.27 -0.33 -18.48
N THR A 164 -17.52 0.60 -17.55
CA THR A 164 -16.43 1.39 -16.96
C THR A 164 -15.50 0.48 -16.16
N VAL A 165 -14.21 0.80 -16.13
CA VAL A 165 -13.22 0.02 -15.34
C VAL A 165 -13.60 -0.03 -13.87
N ARG A 166 -14.36 0.95 -13.36
CA ARG A 166 -15.00 0.86 -12.04
C ARG A 166 -16.05 -0.26 -11.97
N GLY A 167 -16.90 -0.42 -12.98
CA GLY A 167 -17.85 -1.54 -13.10
C GLY A 167 -17.16 -2.90 -13.23
N VAL A 168 -16.13 -3.01 -14.08
CA VAL A 168 -15.34 -4.24 -14.22
C VAL A 168 -14.53 -4.54 -12.95
N ALA A 169 -13.94 -3.54 -12.32
CA ALA A 169 -13.25 -3.69 -11.04
C ALA A 169 -14.23 -4.04 -9.91
N ARG A 170 -15.45 -3.50 -9.91
CA ARG A 170 -16.54 -3.88 -8.99
C ARG A 170 -17.00 -5.31 -9.24
N GLY A 171 -17.13 -5.74 -10.49
CA GLY A 171 -17.44 -7.13 -10.88
C GLY A 171 -16.31 -8.12 -10.60
N LEU A 172 -15.06 -7.65 -10.60
CA LEU A 172 -13.87 -8.43 -10.21
C LEU A 172 -13.59 -8.41 -8.70
N GLY A 173 -14.41 -7.71 -7.91
CA GLY A 173 -14.24 -7.59 -6.45
C GLY A 173 -13.05 -6.73 -6.03
N VAL A 174 -12.51 -5.91 -6.93
CA VAL A 174 -11.45 -4.91 -6.70
C VAL A 174 -12.06 -3.52 -6.76
N SER A 175 -13.13 -3.28 -6.00
CA SER A 175 -13.57 -1.89 -5.79
C SER A 175 -12.60 -1.22 -4.83
N PHE A 176 -12.22 0.02 -5.15
CA PHE A 176 -11.45 0.90 -4.26
C PHE A 176 -12.32 1.54 -3.17
N ASP A 177 -13.59 1.13 -3.07
CA ASP A 177 -14.48 1.56 -2.00
C ASP A 177 -14.11 0.80 -0.73
N ASP A 178 -13.30 1.46 0.11
CA ASP A 178 -13.04 1.10 1.50
C ASP A 178 -14.38 0.99 2.25
N GLY A 179 -14.95 -0.21 2.33
CA GLY A 179 -16.13 -0.42 3.16
C GLY A 179 -16.93 -1.67 2.84
N GLY A 180 -16.46 -2.84 3.29
CA GLY A 180 -17.26 -4.06 3.25
C GLY A 180 -16.47 -5.30 3.60
N GLU A 181 -16.12 -5.47 4.88
CA GLU A 181 -15.72 -6.78 5.41
C GLU A 181 -16.85 -7.79 5.16
N GLY A 182 -16.56 -8.84 4.39
CA GLY A 182 -17.36 -10.07 4.46
C GLY A 182 -17.79 -10.73 3.15
N LYS A 183 -17.37 -10.30 1.97
CA LYS A 183 -17.66 -11.04 0.72
C LYS A 183 -16.40 -11.37 -0.07
N GLU A 184 -16.17 -12.68 -0.17
CA GLU A 184 -15.37 -13.44 -1.14
C GLU A 184 -14.13 -12.74 -1.73
N GLU A 185 -12.94 -13.28 -1.43
CA GLU A 185 -11.69 -12.82 -2.05
C GLU A 185 -11.80 -12.85 -3.58
N GLY A 186 -11.76 -11.67 -4.21
CA GLY A 186 -11.90 -11.53 -5.66
C GLY A 186 -10.87 -12.36 -6.45
N LYS A 187 -11.27 -12.82 -7.65
CA LYS A 187 -10.49 -13.71 -8.55
C LYS A 187 -9.06 -13.22 -8.84
N LEU A 188 -8.83 -11.90 -8.83
CA LEU A 188 -7.50 -11.33 -9.02
C LEU A 188 -6.58 -11.54 -7.80
N ARG A 189 -7.12 -11.43 -6.58
CA ARG A 189 -6.35 -11.70 -5.35
C ARG A 189 -6.00 -13.17 -5.23
N THR A 190 -6.90 -14.07 -5.62
CA THR A 190 -6.60 -15.50 -5.67
C THR A 190 -5.57 -15.82 -6.74
N ASN A 191 -5.68 -15.28 -7.95
CA ASN A 191 -4.66 -15.46 -9.00
C ASN A 191 -3.30 -14.88 -8.61
N ALA A 192 -3.26 -13.68 -8.00
CA ALA A 192 -2.02 -13.09 -7.51
C ALA A 192 -1.39 -13.91 -6.38
N LYS A 193 -2.20 -14.47 -5.46
CA LYS A 193 -1.74 -15.41 -4.42
C LYS A 193 -1.22 -16.71 -5.02
N ILE A 194 -1.86 -17.23 -6.07
CA ILE A 194 -1.40 -18.43 -6.78
C ILE A 194 -0.06 -18.13 -7.46
N MET A 195 0.05 -17.03 -8.20
CA MET A 195 1.28 -16.63 -8.90
C MET A 195 2.44 -16.39 -7.92
N THR A 196 2.18 -15.73 -6.78
CA THR A 196 3.20 -15.58 -5.73
C THR A 196 3.55 -16.89 -5.06
N LYS A 197 2.60 -17.80 -4.83
CA LYS A 197 2.91 -19.15 -4.35
C LYS A 197 3.78 -19.93 -5.34
N VAL A 198 3.48 -19.86 -6.64
CA VAL A 198 4.28 -20.49 -7.69
C VAL A 198 5.69 -19.89 -7.71
N LEU A 199 5.83 -18.56 -7.68
CA LEU A 199 7.13 -17.89 -7.62
C LEU A 199 7.94 -18.22 -6.36
N ILE A 200 7.28 -18.39 -5.21
CA ILE A 200 7.95 -18.70 -3.94
C ILE A 200 8.36 -20.17 -3.86
N ASN A 201 7.50 -21.09 -4.34
CA ASN A 201 7.74 -22.53 -4.21
C ASN A 201 8.61 -23.08 -5.34
N ASP A 202 8.35 -22.68 -6.58
CA ASP A 202 9.02 -23.23 -7.75
C ASP A 202 10.23 -22.38 -8.17
N GLY A 203 10.32 -21.14 -7.67
CA GLY A 203 11.29 -20.16 -8.14
C GLY A 203 11.06 -19.80 -9.61
N LEU A 204 11.71 -18.75 -10.09
CA LEU A 204 11.86 -18.56 -11.53
C LEU A 204 12.80 -19.66 -12.03
N LYS A 205 12.28 -20.86 -12.32
CA LYS A 205 13.01 -21.84 -13.11
C LYS A 205 13.26 -21.19 -14.48
N PRO A 206 14.52 -20.88 -14.84
CA PRO A 206 14.81 -20.29 -16.15
C PRO A 206 14.25 -21.22 -17.21
N SER A 207 13.59 -20.66 -18.23
CA SER A 207 13.11 -21.48 -19.33
C SER A 207 14.30 -22.20 -19.98
N GLU A 208 14.12 -23.46 -20.37
CA GLU A 208 15.21 -24.30 -20.93
C GLU A 208 15.86 -23.69 -22.18
N HIS A 209 15.23 -22.68 -22.78
CA HIS A 209 15.75 -21.91 -23.90
C HIS A 209 17.02 -21.10 -23.57
N TRP A 210 17.31 -20.84 -22.29
CA TRP A 210 18.53 -20.14 -21.87
C TRP A 210 19.79 -21.04 -21.80
N HIS A 211 19.65 -22.37 -21.97
CA HIS A 211 20.77 -23.32 -21.89
C HIS A 211 21.28 -23.83 -23.25
N ARG A 212 20.77 -23.33 -24.38
CA ARG A 212 21.27 -23.67 -25.71
C ARG A 212 22.07 -22.53 -26.33
N HIS A 213 23.29 -22.31 -25.86
CA HIS A 213 24.34 -21.60 -26.60
C HIS A 213 25.72 -22.10 -26.19
#